data_AF-H1LNA5-F1
#
_entry.id   AF-H1LNA5-F1
#
_cell.length_a   1.000
_cell.length_b   1.000
_cell.length_c   1.000
_cell.angle_alpha   90.00
_cell.angle_beta   90.00
_cell.angle_gamma   90.00
#
_symmetry.space_group_name_H-M   'P 1'
#
loop_
_entity.id
_entity.type
_entity.pdbx_description
1 polymer ?
#
loop_
_entity_poly.entity_id
_entity_poly.type
_entity_poly.pdbx_seq_one_letter_code
_entity_poly.pdbx_strand_id
1 'polypeptide(L)'
;MKKLVPSIILTTIASTVLSGCVQFVPYEGKSLNPEARGITTVRSTPYGCKVLGEAEGKETTNSDTPYTPGSVTRETLRDSALNDLRNNAAEAIGKGKRITLRIVEELPTCRNRCPLDEEGYAIESHITGYRISAQIFECGDKDIQENTSARPQKKK
;
A
#
# COMPACT_ATOMS: atom_id res chain seq x y z
N MET A 1 -40.43 57.39 -41.01
CA MET A 1 -39.07 56.85 -40.85
C MET A 1 -38.97 56.23 -39.46
N LYS A 2 -39.07 54.90 -39.32
CA LYS A 2 -39.01 54.18 -38.04
C LYS A 2 -37.59 53.67 -37.82
N LYS A 3 -36.92 54.12 -36.75
CA LYS A 3 -35.58 53.62 -36.36
C LYS A 3 -35.76 52.34 -35.54
N LEU A 4 -35.27 51.21 -36.05
CA LEU A 4 -35.03 50.00 -35.27
C LEU A 4 -33.74 50.18 -34.47
N VAL A 5 -33.82 50.07 -33.15
CA VAL A 5 -32.66 49.88 -32.27
C VAL A 5 -32.60 48.38 -31.96
N PRO A 6 -31.54 47.65 -32.33
CA PRO A 6 -31.48 46.22 -32.07
C PRO A 6 -31.15 45.97 -30.60
N SER A 7 -31.93 45.06 -30.02
CA SER A 7 -31.74 44.45 -28.72
C SER A 7 -30.39 43.71 -28.67
N ILE A 8 -29.33 44.38 -28.18
CA ILE A 8 -27.98 43.82 -28.01
C ILE A 8 -27.73 43.38 -26.54
N ILE A 9 -28.74 43.45 -25.67
CA ILE A 9 -28.54 43.18 -24.23
C ILE A 9 -28.89 41.73 -23.83
N LEU A 10 -29.55 40.95 -24.69
CA LEU A 10 -30.07 39.63 -24.29
C LEU A 10 -29.22 38.41 -24.68
N THR A 11 -28.05 38.59 -25.31
CA THR A 11 -27.22 37.46 -25.78
C THR A 11 -25.96 37.20 -24.96
N THR A 12 -25.69 37.98 -23.91
CA THR A 12 -24.42 37.89 -23.15
C THR A 12 -24.51 37.05 -21.86
N ILE A 13 -25.68 36.52 -21.50
CA ILE A 13 -25.89 35.79 -20.23
C ILE A 13 -25.88 34.26 -20.40
N ALA A 14 -25.92 33.74 -21.63
CA ALA A 14 -26.02 32.29 -21.87
C ALA A 14 -24.68 31.53 -21.86
N SER A 15 -23.53 32.21 -21.77
CA SER A 15 -22.22 31.56 -21.99
C SER A 15 -21.45 31.19 -20.72
N THR A 16 -21.96 31.48 -19.51
CA THR A 16 -21.18 31.34 -18.26
C THR A 16 -21.46 30.07 -17.44
N VAL A 17 -22.31 29.14 -17.92
CA VAL A 17 -22.77 27.99 -17.11
C VAL A 17 -22.19 26.62 -17.48
N LEU A 18 -21.23 26.54 -18.41
CA LEU A 18 -20.61 25.27 -18.83
C LEU A 18 -19.20 25.00 -18.26
N SER A 19 -18.76 25.73 -17.24
CA SER A 19 -17.55 25.38 -16.48
C SER A 19 -17.93 24.47 -15.31
N GLY A 20 -18.21 23.20 -15.60
CA GLY A 20 -18.34 22.19 -14.54
C GLY A 20 -17.02 22.08 -13.78
N CYS A 21 -17.01 22.44 -12.50
CA CYS A 21 -15.85 22.22 -11.64
C CYS A 21 -15.67 20.70 -11.48
N VAL A 22 -14.59 20.15 -12.04
CA VAL A 22 -14.16 18.78 -11.73
C VAL A 22 -13.62 18.82 -10.30
N GLN A 23 -14.35 18.19 -9.37
CA GLN A 23 -13.92 18.10 -7.99
C GLN A 23 -12.89 16.97 -7.86
N PHE A 24 -11.64 17.34 -7.63
CA PHE A 24 -10.57 16.39 -7.34
C PHE A 24 -10.63 15.94 -5.87
N VAL A 25 -10.46 14.64 -5.63
CA VAL A 25 -10.41 14.07 -4.28
C VAL A 25 -8.97 13.67 -3.91
N PRO A 26 -8.51 13.92 -2.67
CA PRO A 26 -7.23 13.39 -2.23
C PRO A 26 -7.26 11.87 -2.20
N TYR A 27 -6.14 11.23 -2.54
CA TYR A 27 -5.99 9.79 -2.39
C TYR A 27 -5.88 9.41 -0.91
N GLU A 28 -6.71 8.46 -0.48
CA GLU A 28 -6.62 7.83 0.83
C GLU A 28 -6.39 6.33 0.64
N GLY A 29 -5.21 5.87 1.05
CA GLY A 29 -4.87 4.45 1.07
C GLY A 29 -5.55 3.70 2.21
N LYS A 30 -5.46 2.37 2.17
CA LYS A 30 -5.92 1.48 3.21
C LYS A 30 -5.19 1.73 4.53
N SER A 31 -5.97 1.87 5.58
CA SER A 31 -5.46 2.07 6.93
C SER A 31 -4.98 0.76 7.54
N LEU A 32 -3.99 0.86 8.44
CA LEU A 32 -3.48 -0.28 9.18
C LEU A 32 -4.40 -0.59 10.37
N ASN A 33 -4.91 -1.82 10.42
CA ASN A 33 -5.76 -2.30 11.49
C ASN A 33 -4.99 -2.31 12.82
N PRO A 34 -5.64 -2.03 13.97
CA PRO A 34 -4.98 -2.04 15.28
C PRO A 34 -4.22 -3.33 15.58
N GLU A 35 -4.77 -4.46 15.16
CA GLU A 35 -4.22 -5.81 15.36
C GLU A 35 -2.97 -6.07 14.51
N ALA A 36 -2.83 -5.36 13.39
CA ALA A 36 -1.72 -5.49 12.46
C ALA A 36 -0.53 -4.56 12.79
N ARG A 37 -0.69 -3.62 13.74
CA ARG A 37 0.35 -2.64 14.12
C ARG A 37 1.62 -3.26 14.69
N GLY A 38 1.51 -4.43 15.32
CA GLY A 38 2.63 -5.16 15.91
C GLY A 38 3.42 -5.99 14.89
N ILE A 39 2.97 -6.09 13.64
CA ILE A 39 3.59 -6.94 12.63
C ILE A 39 4.81 -6.22 12.03
N THR A 40 5.97 -6.85 12.15
CA THR A 40 7.23 -6.34 11.61
C THR A 40 7.59 -7.01 10.29
N THR A 41 8.37 -6.31 9.47
CA THR A 41 8.93 -6.85 8.22
C THR A 41 10.44 -7.03 8.35
N VAL A 42 10.98 -8.15 7.85
CA VAL A 42 12.41 -8.46 7.83
C VAL A 42 12.93 -8.63 6.41
N ARG A 43 14.22 -8.34 6.22
CA ARG A 43 14.90 -8.44 4.91
C ARG A 43 15.24 -9.88 4.51
N SER A 44 15.49 -10.75 5.50
CA SER A 44 15.93 -12.12 5.30
C SER A 44 15.13 -13.07 6.19
N THR A 45 15.11 -14.35 5.82
CA THR A 45 14.38 -15.39 6.56
C THR A 45 14.91 -15.46 7.99
N PRO A 46 14.07 -15.20 9.01
CA PRO A 46 14.54 -15.14 10.38
C PRO A 46 14.86 -16.55 10.90
N TYR A 47 15.99 -16.68 11.60
CA TYR A 47 16.48 -17.97 12.10
C TYR A 47 15.69 -18.45 13.32
N GLY A 48 15.31 -19.73 13.32
CA GLY A 48 14.59 -20.34 14.45
C GLY A 48 13.11 -19.97 14.51
N CYS A 49 12.53 -19.49 13.42
CA CYS A 49 11.10 -19.20 13.31
C CYS A 49 10.39 -20.25 12.46
N LYS A 50 9.12 -20.50 12.76
CA LYS A 50 8.26 -21.42 12.01
C LYS A 50 7.58 -20.66 10.86
N VAL A 51 7.57 -21.23 9.66
CA VAL A 51 6.78 -20.73 8.53
C VAL A 51 5.30 -21.05 8.78
N LEU A 52 4.45 -20.03 8.77
CA LEU A 52 3.00 -20.19 8.93
C LEU A 52 2.25 -20.21 7.60
N GLY A 53 2.81 -19.59 6.56
CA GLY A 53 2.18 -19.50 5.24
C GLY A 53 2.63 -18.24 4.49
N GLU A 54 1.81 -17.81 3.53
CA GLU A 54 2.02 -16.63 2.71
C GLU A 54 0.79 -15.72 2.77
N ALA A 55 1.02 -14.42 2.70
CA ALA A 55 -0.02 -13.41 2.57
C ALA A 55 0.32 -12.44 1.44
N GLU A 56 -0.72 -11.82 0.90
CA GLU A 56 -0.62 -10.84 -0.16
C GLU A 56 -1.40 -9.60 0.24
N GLY A 57 -0.85 -8.43 -0.05
CA GLY A 57 -1.52 -7.14 0.05
C GLY A 57 -1.58 -6.47 -1.31
N LYS A 58 -2.70 -5.82 -1.60
CA LYS A 58 -2.95 -5.16 -2.88
C LYS A 58 -3.56 -3.79 -2.68
N GLU A 59 -3.21 -2.90 -3.58
CA GLU A 59 -3.85 -1.61 -3.75
C GLU A 59 -4.11 -1.35 -5.23
N THR A 60 -5.24 -0.74 -5.57
CA THR A 60 -5.54 -0.33 -6.95
C THR A 60 -6.43 0.89 -6.93
N THR A 61 -6.05 1.92 -7.67
CA THR A 61 -6.86 3.12 -7.83
C THR A 61 -8.04 2.85 -8.77
N ASN A 62 -9.15 3.53 -8.50
CA ASN A 62 -10.26 3.54 -9.42
C ASN A 62 -9.98 4.54 -10.55
N SER A 63 -10.01 4.06 -11.80
CA SER A 63 -9.79 4.91 -12.99
C SER A 63 -10.86 5.99 -13.18
N ASP A 64 -12.03 5.79 -12.56
CA ASP A 64 -13.17 6.69 -12.70
C ASP A 64 -13.15 7.81 -11.64
N THR A 65 -12.23 7.74 -10.67
CA THR A 65 -12.07 8.74 -9.62
C THR A 65 -11.03 9.79 -10.03
N PRO A 66 -11.41 11.08 -10.16
CA PRO A 66 -10.46 12.15 -10.41
C PRO A 66 -9.69 12.48 -9.12
N TYR A 67 -8.53 11.86 -8.94
CA TYR A 67 -7.67 12.16 -7.80
C TYR A 67 -6.94 13.49 -7.98
N THR A 68 -6.65 14.17 -6.87
CA THR A 68 -5.79 15.35 -6.85
C THR A 68 -4.45 15.02 -7.52
N PRO A 69 -3.97 15.82 -8.49
CA PRO A 69 -2.70 15.58 -9.16
C PRO A 69 -1.55 15.37 -8.16
N GLY A 70 -0.78 14.30 -8.34
CA GLY A 70 0.34 13.93 -7.46
C GLY A 70 -0.05 13.29 -6.12
N SER A 71 -1.34 13.14 -5.80
CA SER A 71 -1.76 12.43 -4.58
C SER A 71 -1.66 10.90 -4.69
N VAL A 72 -1.74 10.38 -5.92
CA VAL A 72 -1.48 8.97 -6.23
C VAL A 72 -0.06 8.88 -6.78
N THR A 73 0.84 8.34 -5.98
CA THR A 73 2.23 8.01 -6.38
C THR A 73 2.49 6.53 -6.16
N ARG A 74 3.58 6.02 -6.75
CA ARG A 74 4.01 4.63 -6.53
C ARG A 74 4.17 4.31 -5.03
N GLU A 75 4.75 5.23 -4.27
CA GLU A 75 5.01 5.08 -2.84
C GLU A 75 3.70 5.03 -2.04
N THR A 76 2.74 5.90 -2.32
CA THR A 76 1.44 5.88 -1.62
C THR A 76 0.67 4.58 -1.87
N LEU A 77 0.72 4.06 -3.10
CA LEU A 77 0.12 2.77 -3.46
C LEU A 77 0.84 1.60 -2.77
N ARG A 78 2.17 1.65 -2.73
CA ARG A 78 3.00 0.66 -2.05
C ARG A 78 2.72 0.62 -0.55
N ASP A 79 2.63 1.78 0.11
CA ASP A 79 2.34 1.87 1.54
C ASP A 79 0.93 1.36 1.87
N SER A 80 -0.05 1.69 1.01
CA SER A 80 -1.40 1.12 1.13
C SER A 80 -1.42 -0.40 0.99
N ALA A 81 -0.73 -0.94 -0.03
CA ALA A 81 -0.62 -2.38 -0.24
C ALA A 81 0.14 -3.07 0.91
N LEU A 82 1.11 -2.40 1.54
CA LEU A 82 1.82 -2.91 2.72
C LEU A 82 0.90 -2.95 3.95
N ASN A 83 0.04 -1.96 4.13
CA ASN A 83 -0.98 -2.00 5.19
C ASN A 83 -1.98 -3.13 4.96
N ASP A 84 -2.46 -3.29 3.72
CA ASP A 84 -3.34 -4.39 3.33
C ASP A 84 -2.69 -5.75 3.60
N LEU A 85 -1.41 -5.92 3.24
CA LEU A 85 -0.65 -7.14 3.50
C LEU A 85 -0.63 -7.47 5.00
N ARG A 86 -0.33 -6.48 5.85
CA ARG A 86 -0.29 -6.66 7.31
C ARG A 86 -1.67 -6.97 7.87
N ASN A 87 -2.72 -6.33 7.35
CA ASN A 87 -4.10 -6.60 7.73
C ASN A 87 -4.48 -8.05 7.38
N ASN A 88 -4.21 -8.49 6.16
CA ASN A 88 -4.51 -9.84 5.68
C ASN A 88 -3.70 -10.89 6.46
N ALA A 89 -2.43 -10.61 6.77
CA ALA A 89 -1.62 -11.50 7.59
C ALA A 89 -2.15 -11.62 9.03
N ALA A 90 -2.59 -10.51 9.64
CA ALA A 90 -3.19 -10.52 10.97
C ALA A 90 -4.50 -11.34 10.98
N GLU A 91 -5.34 -11.17 9.95
CA GLU A 91 -6.59 -11.90 9.79
C GLU A 91 -6.36 -13.41 9.61
N ALA A 92 -5.42 -13.79 8.74
CA ALA A 92 -5.12 -15.18 8.44
C ALA A 92 -4.57 -15.97 9.64
N ILE A 93 -3.74 -15.34 10.47
CA ILE A 93 -3.12 -16.00 11.64
C ILE A 93 -3.99 -15.91 12.89
N GLY A 94 -4.84 -14.89 12.98
CA GLY A 94 -5.66 -14.64 14.14
C GLY A 94 -5.03 -13.66 15.14
N LYS A 95 -5.91 -13.05 15.93
CA LYS A 95 -5.60 -11.89 16.78
C LYS A 95 -4.56 -12.21 17.86
N GLY A 96 -3.68 -11.26 18.15
CA GLY A 96 -2.75 -11.31 19.29
C GLY A 96 -1.50 -12.17 19.08
N LYS A 97 -1.31 -12.75 17.89
CA LYS A 97 -0.11 -13.52 17.54
C LYS A 97 1.02 -12.58 17.12
N ARG A 98 2.24 -12.84 17.62
CA ARG A 98 3.45 -12.12 17.20
C ARG A 98 4.00 -12.80 15.95
N ILE A 99 3.78 -12.17 14.80
CA ILE A 99 4.29 -12.65 13.51
C ILE A 99 5.22 -11.63 12.87
N THR A 100 6.09 -12.15 12.03
CA THR A 100 7.04 -11.37 11.23
C THR A 100 6.85 -11.73 9.76
N LEU A 101 6.89 -10.73 8.90
CA LEU A 101 6.75 -10.88 7.46
C LEU A 101 8.09 -10.76 6.77
N ARG A 102 8.38 -11.66 5.83
CA ARG A 102 9.45 -11.46 4.85
C ARG A 102 8.82 -11.18 3.50
N ILE A 103 9.02 -9.98 2.98
CA ILE A 103 8.58 -9.64 1.63
C ILE A 103 9.36 -10.50 0.63
N VAL A 104 8.63 -11.22 -0.22
CA VAL A 104 9.20 -12.08 -1.26
C VAL A 104 9.11 -11.43 -2.64
N GLU A 105 8.08 -10.61 -2.87
CA GLU A 105 7.83 -9.95 -4.15
C GLU A 105 7.16 -8.60 -3.91
N GLU A 106 7.60 -7.59 -4.64
CA GLU A 106 6.96 -6.27 -4.74
C GLU A 106 6.80 -5.93 -6.22
N LEU A 107 5.57 -5.66 -6.66
CA LEU A 107 5.27 -5.38 -8.06
C LEU A 107 4.28 -4.23 -8.20
N PRO A 108 4.61 -3.19 -8.98
CA PRO A 108 3.61 -2.23 -9.43
C PRO A 108 2.64 -2.91 -10.39
N THR A 109 1.37 -2.50 -10.33
CA THR A 109 0.33 -2.96 -11.26
C THR A 109 -0.17 -1.80 -12.10
N CYS A 110 -0.56 -2.12 -13.32
CA CYS A 110 -1.08 -1.16 -14.30
C CYS A 110 -2.41 -1.72 -14.86
N ARG A 111 -3.24 -0.86 -15.46
CA ARG A 111 -4.52 -1.28 -16.07
C ARG A 111 -4.33 -2.41 -17.09
N ASN A 112 -3.24 -2.35 -17.84
CA ASN A 112 -2.78 -3.38 -18.76
C ASN A 112 -1.36 -3.81 -18.33
N ARG A 113 -0.47 -4.07 -19.30
CA ARG A 113 0.95 -4.24 -19.02
C ARG A 113 1.58 -2.90 -18.64
N CYS A 114 2.39 -2.90 -17.58
CA CYS A 114 3.18 -1.73 -17.24
C CYS A 114 4.22 -1.45 -18.33
N PRO A 115 4.20 -0.26 -18.96
CA PRO A 115 5.31 0.16 -19.81
C PRO A 115 6.56 0.35 -18.94
N LEU A 116 7.71 0.00 -19.49
CA LEU A 116 8.99 0.07 -18.80
C LEU A 116 9.84 1.21 -19.37
N ASP A 117 10.65 1.84 -18.53
CA ASP A 117 11.70 2.77 -18.95
C ASP A 117 12.92 2.02 -19.52
N GLU A 118 13.97 2.77 -19.88
CA GLU A 118 15.21 2.22 -20.44
C GLU A 118 15.95 1.28 -19.47
N GLU A 119 15.73 1.44 -18.17
CA GLU A 119 16.32 0.63 -17.09
C GLU A 119 15.45 -0.59 -16.75
N GLY A 120 14.26 -0.70 -17.35
CA GLY A 120 13.33 -1.80 -17.15
C GLY A 120 12.38 -1.61 -15.96
N TYR A 121 12.28 -0.41 -15.39
CA TYR A 121 11.34 -0.09 -14.32
C TYR A 121 9.99 0.40 -14.87
N ALA A 122 8.91 0.10 -14.16
CA ALA A 122 7.58 0.57 -14.54
C ALA A 122 7.49 2.10 -14.48
N ILE A 123 7.02 2.72 -15.56
CA ILE A 123 6.86 4.17 -15.66
C ILE A 123 5.74 4.62 -14.71
N GLU A 124 6.07 5.55 -13.81
CA GLU A 124 5.21 5.94 -12.68
C GLU A 124 3.81 6.42 -13.10
N SER A 125 3.70 7.20 -14.17
CA SER A 125 2.42 7.72 -14.68
C SER A 125 1.43 6.65 -15.15
N HIS A 126 1.90 5.41 -15.35
CA HIS A 126 1.07 4.28 -15.78
C HIS A 126 0.73 3.31 -14.65
N ILE A 127 1.33 3.50 -13.47
CA ILE A 127 1.07 2.66 -12.30
C ILE A 127 -0.31 3.02 -11.75
N THR A 128 -1.19 2.03 -11.69
CA THR A 128 -2.55 2.16 -11.14
C THR A 128 -2.72 1.38 -9.86
N GLY A 129 -1.71 0.64 -9.41
CA GLY A 129 -1.78 -0.14 -8.20
C GLY A 129 -0.45 -0.74 -7.80
N TYR A 130 -0.47 -1.51 -6.72
CA TYR A 130 0.69 -2.18 -6.17
C TYR A 130 0.30 -3.50 -5.53
N ARG A 131 1.20 -4.48 -5.61
CA ARG A 131 1.04 -5.80 -4.99
C ARG A 131 2.30 -6.18 -4.24
N ILE A 132 2.13 -6.65 -3.01
CA ILE A 132 3.22 -7.12 -2.15
C ILE A 132 2.86 -8.51 -1.65
N SER A 133 3.75 -9.46 -1.88
CA SER A 133 3.63 -10.82 -1.36
C SER A 133 4.68 -11.05 -0.29
N ALA A 134 4.31 -11.72 0.80
CA ALA A 134 5.22 -12.03 1.90
C ALA A 134 4.98 -13.41 2.51
N GLN A 135 6.06 -14.00 3.02
CA GLN A 135 6.01 -15.17 3.89
C GLN A 135 5.82 -14.75 5.34
N ILE A 136 5.00 -15.50 6.05
CA ILE A 136 4.65 -15.27 7.46
C ILE A 136 5.44 -16.20 8.36
N PHE A 137 6.06 -15.65 9.40
CA PHE A 137 6.85 -16.38 10.38
C PHE A 137 6.32 -16.15 11.79
N GLU A 138 6.25 -17.23 12.58
CA GLU A 138 6.12 -17.16 14.03
C GLU A 138 7.50 -17.38 14.65
N CYS A 139 8.03 -16.33 15.27
CA CYS A 139 9.28 -16.41 16.01
C CYS A 139 8.95 -16.54 17.49
N GLY A 140 9.32 -17.67 18.10
CA GLY A 140 9.24 -17.82 19.55
C GLY A 140 10.31 -16.96 20.24
N ASP A 141 10.02 -16.56 21.48
CA ASP A 141 11.09 -16.20 22.40
C ASP A 141 11.91 -17.48 22.58
N LYS A 142 13.16 -17.50 22.09
CA LYS A 142 14.05 -18.61 22.43
C LYS A 142 14.14 -18.62 23.95
N ASP A 143 13.63 -19.67 24.58
CA ASP A 143 14.01 -19.97 25.96
C ASP A 143 15.54 -19.99 25.96
N ILE A 144 16.14 -18.98 26.58
CA ILE A 144 17.55 -19.05 26.96
C ILE A 144 17.57 -20.15 28.01
N GLN A 145 17.69 -21.39 27.57
CA GLN A 145 18.21 -22.42 28.45
C GLN A 145 19.65 -22.01 28.72
N GLU A 146 19.82 -21.24 29.80
CA GLU A 146 21.05 -21.14 30.54
C GLU A 146 21.51 -22.57 30.76
N ASN A 147 22.43 -23.00 29.91
CA ASN A 147 23.07 -24.29 30.06
C ASN A 147 24.02 -24.11 31.26
N THR A 148 23.47 -24.18 32.46
CA THR A 148 24.20 -24.19 33.73
C THR A 148 24.90 -25.55 33.83
N SER A 149 25.84 -25.80 32.92
CA SER A 149 26.82 -26.87 33.04
C SER A 149 27.76 -26.47 34.17
N ALA A 150 27.34 -26.80 35.39
CA ALA A 150 28.13 -26.69 36.60
C ALA A 150 29.53 -27.24 36.36
N ARG A 151 30.51 -26.33 36.30
CA ARG A 151 31.93 -26.67 36.33
C ARG A 151 32.23 -27.15 37.75
N PRO A 152 32.68 -28.40 37.99
CA PRO A 152 33.05 -28.80 39.33
C PRO A 152 34.27 -27.98 39.76
N GLN A 153 34.11 -27.16 40.79
CA GLN A 153 35.24 -26.50 41.44
C GLN A 153 36.10 -27.59 42.09
N LYS A 154 37.28 -27.83 41.51
CA LYS A 154 38.36 -28.56 42.19
C LYS A 154 38.74 -27.78 43.44
N LYS A 155 38.39 -28.30 44.62
CA LYS A 155 39.03 -27.91 45.88
C LYS A 155 40.52 -28.24 45.79
N LYS A 156 41.37 -27.24 46.03
CA LYS A 156 42.76 -27.42 46.46
C LYS A 156 42.81 -27.18 47.96
#